data_AF-A0A2H0AV80-F1
#
_entry.id   AF-A0A2H0AV80-F1
#
_cell.length_a   1.000
_cell.length_b   1.000
_cell.length_c   1.000
_cell.angle_alpha   90.00
_cell.angle_beta   90.00
_cell.angle_gamma   90.00
#
_symmetry.space_group_name_H-M   'P 1'
#
loop_
_entity.id
_entity.type
_entity.pdbx_description
1 polymer ?
#
loop_
_entity_poly.entity_id
_entity_poly.type
_entity_poly.pdbx_seq_one_letter_code
_entity_poly.pdbx_strand_id
1 'polypeptide(L)' 'MRCAKGLLNGPCGGTRKGGKCEIDPEKDCAWVLIYRRLEKQGRLNLMRKYYEPKNYRAVKRPGKVQAMQA' A
#
# COMPACT_ATOMS: atom_id res chain seq x y z
N MET A 1 4.47 5.57 -2.48
CA MET A 1 4.61 4.09 -2.38
C MET A 1 5.98 3.71 -2.95
N ARG A 2 6.70 2.72 -2.38
CA ARG A 2 8.06 2.34 -2.81
C ARG A 2 8.14 1.36 -4.00
N CYS A 3 7.01 0.84 -4.47
CA CYS A 3 6.97 0.00 -5.67
C CYS A 3 6.94 0.87 -6.92
N ALA A 4 7.76 0.56 -7.92
CA ALA A 4 7.82 1.27 -9.20
C ALA A 4 6.47 1.25 -9.97
N LYS A 5 5.63 0.23 -9.74
CA LYS A 5 4.29 0.12 -10.37
C LYS A 5 3.19 0.89 -9.62
N GLY A 6 3.48 1.46 -8.45
CA GLY A 6 2.53 2.30 -7.69
C GLY A 6 1.26 1.60 -7.19
N LEU A 7 1.18 0.27 -7.22
CA LEU A 7 -0.02 -0.50 -6.86
C LEU A 7 -0.33 -0.49 -5.35
N LEU A 8 -1.38 0.23 -4.95
CA LEU A 8 -1.77 0.34 -3.54
C LEU A 8 -2.39 -0.94 -2.96
N ASN A 9 -3.15 -1.68 -3.78
CA ASN A 9 -4.02 -2.78 -3.33
C ASN A 9 -3.44 -4.15 -3.67
N GLY A 10 -2.23 -4.44 -3.20
CA GLY A 10 -1.62 -5.76 -3.31
C GLY A 10 -0.37 -5.84 -4.19
N PRO A 11 0.32 -6.99 -4.14
CA PRO A 11 1.59 -7.19 -4.83
C PRO A 11 1.45 -7.08 -6.34
N CYS A 12 2.48 -6.54 -6.99
CA CYS A 12 2.51 -6.36 -8.44
C CYS A 12 2.80 -7.62 -9.25
N GLY A 13 3.08 -8.76 -8.60
CA GLY A 13 3.49 -10.01 -9.24
C GLY A 13 4.94 -10.02 -9.76
N GLY A 14 5.50 -8.86 -10.10
CA GLY A 14 6.86 -8.67 -10.61
C GLY A 14 7.98 -8.76 -9.56
N THR A 15 7.96 -9.77 -8.68
CA THR A 15 9.05 -10.00 -7.73
C THR A 15 9.98 -11.08 -8.30
N ARG A 16 11.27 -10.75 -8.46
CA ARG A 16 12.29 -11.72 -8.88
C ARG A 16 12.59 -12.72 -7.77
N LYS A 17 13.07 -13.91 -8.14
CA LYS A 17 13.64 -14.88 -7.18
C LYS A 17 14.74 -14.18 -6.37
N GLY A 18 14.65 -14.21 -5.05
CA GLY A 18 15.53 -13.46 -4.14
C GLY A 18 14.93 -12.18 -3.53
N GLY A 19 13.72 -11.79 -3.93
CA GLY A 19 12.99 -10.69 -3.28
C GLY A 19 13.28 -9.29 -3.83
N LYS A 20 13.85 -9.22 -5.03
CA LYS A 20 14.15 -7.98 -5.75
C LYS A 20 13.04 -7.61 -6.76
N CYS A 21 13.02 -6.36 -7.23
CA CYS A 21 12.01 -5.87 -8.17
C CYS A 21 12.26 -6.39 -9.61
N GLU A 22 11.20 -6.52 -10.44
CA GLU A 22 11.36 -6.86 -11.86
C GLU A 22 12.05 -5.74 -12.65
N ILE A 23 11.74 -4.47 -12.34
CA ILE A 23 12.21 -3.31 -13.12
C ILE A 23 13.66 -2.99 -12.80
N ASP A 24 14.03 -3.04 -11.52
CA ASP A 24 15.34 -2.66 -11.03
C ASP A 24 15.91 -3.80 -10.18
N PRO A 25 16.97 -4.48 -10.66
CA PRO A 25 17.57 -5.62 -9.98
C PRO A 25 18.44 -5.23 -8.79
N GLU A 26 18.72 -3.95 -8.53
CA GLU A 26 19.40 -3.53 -7.30
C GLU A 26 18.37 -3.31 -6.19
N LYS A 27 17.20 -2.77 -6.52
CA LYS A 27 16.14 -2.44 -5.56
C LYS A 27 15.41 -3.66 -5.00
N ASP A 28 15.24 -3.67 -3.68
CA ASP A 28 14.39 -4.63 -2.99
C ASP A 28 12.91 -4.41 -3.30
N CYS A 29 12.17 -5.50 -3.45
CA CYS A 29 10.74 -5.43 -3.70
C CYS A 29 10.00 -4.89 -2.46
N ALA A 30 9.29 -3.78 -2.63
CA ALA A 30 8.52 -3.17 -1.55
C ALA A 30 7.53 -4.16 -0.90
N TRP A 31 6.90 -5.04 -1.68
CA TRP A 31 5.95 -6.03 -1.17
C TRP A 31 6.61 -7.14 -0.35
N VAL A 32 7.83 -7.56 -0.71
CA VAL A 32 8.60 -8.51 0.09
C VAL A 32 9.00 -7.90 1.42
N LEU A 33 9.39 -6.62 1.43
CA LEU A 33 9.70 -5.90 2.67
C LEU A 33 8.47 -5.75 3.57
N ILE A 34 7.30 -5.44 2.99
CA ILE A 34 6.03 -5.39 3.74
C ILE A 34 5.69 -6.77 4.29
N TYR A 35 5.80 -7.84 3.49
CA TYR A 35 5.55 -9.21 3.94
C TYR A 35 6.43 -9.59 5.12
N ARG A 36 7.75 -9.43 4.99
CA ARG A 36 8.72 -9.73 6.06
C ARG A 36 8.45 -8.93 7.33
N ARG A 37 8.03 -7.67 7.20
CA ARG A 37 7.65 -6.83 8.34
C ARG A 37 6.37 -7.31 9.01
N LEU A 38 5.35 -7.68 8.23
CA LEU A 38 4.08 -8.18 8.75
C LEU A 38 4.21 -9.57 9.38
N GLU A 39 5.04 -10.43 8.80
CA GLU A 39 5.41 -11.75 9.35
C GLU A 39 6.05 -11.60 10.72
N LYS A 40 7.05 -10.70 10.85
CA LYS A 40 7.67 -10.38 12.15
C LYS A 40 6.69 -9.82 13.18
N GLN A 41 5.59 -9.21 12.74
CA GLN A 41 4.54 -8.68 13.62
C GLN A 41 3.40 -9.68 13.87
N GLY A 42 3.40 -10.85 13.21
CA GLY A 42 2.27 -11.78 13.23
C GLY A 42 0.99 -11.24 12.58
N ARG A 43 1.08 -10.20 11.74
CA ARG A 43 -0.07 -9.48 11.14
C ARG A 43 -0.28 -9.82 9.66
N LEU A 44 0.08 -11.05 9.25
CA LEU A 44 -0.08 -11.51 7.86
C LEU A 44 -1.55 -11.49 7.38
N ASN A 45 -2.51 -11.57 8.31
CA ASN A 45 -3.94 -11.45 8.01
C ASN A 45 -4.30 -10.14 7.28
N LEU A 46 -3.55 -9.05 7.51
CA LEU A 46 -3.79 -7.76 6.85
C LEU A 46 -3.54 -7.79 5.34
N MET A 47 -2.70 -8.70 4.84
CA MET A 47 -2.48 -8.88 3.40
C MET A 47 -3.63 -9.62 2.70
N ARG A 48 -4.36 -10.47 3.43
CA ARG A 48 -5.50 -11.22 2.89
C ARG A 48 -6.80 -10.41 2.90
N LYS A 49 -6.83 -9.31 3.65
CA LYS A 49 -7.99 -8.43 3.74
C LYS A 49 -8.21 -7.71 2.41
N TYR A 50 -9.43 -7.77 1.91
CA TYR A 50 -9.87 -6.94 0.79
C TYR A 50 -9.97 -5.48 1.24
N TYR A 51 -9.33 -4.58 0.50
CA TYR A 51 -9.43 -3.14 0.70
C TYR A 51 -10.26 -2.54 -0.43
N GLU A 52 -11.26 -1.75 -0.07
CA GLU A 52 -12.06 -1.02 -1.03
C GLU A 52 -11.19 -0.09 -1.89
N PRO A 53 -11.58 0.18 -3.15
CA PRO A 53 -10.90 1.17 -3.98
C PRO A 53 -10.79 2.51 -3.25
N LYS A 54 -9.60 3.10 -3.30
CA LYS A 54 -9.36 4.41 -2.70
C LYS A 54 -10.33 5.43 -3.31
N ASN A 55 -11.00 6.20 -2.47
CA ASN A 55 -11.83 7.31 -2.94
C ASN A 55 -10.93 8.45 -3.47
N TYR A 56 -10.97 8.69 -4.78
CA TYR A 56 -10.21 9.75 -5.46
C TYR A 56 -11.03 11.04 -5.66
N ARG A 57 -12.24 11.15 -5.11
CA ARG A 57 -13.06 12.36 -5.23
C ARG A 57 -12.36 13.53 -4.54
N ALA A 58 -12.37 14.68 -5.20
CA ALA A 58 -11.90 15.92 -4.61
C ALA A 58 -12.73 16.24 -3.35
N VAL A 59 -12.06 16.36 -2.21
CA VAL A 59 -12.69 16.80 -0.97
C VAL A 59 -12.83 18.32 -1.06
N LYS A 60 -14.07 18.83 -1.07
CA LYS A 60 -14.33 20.27 -1.02
C LYS A 60 -13.79 20.83 0.30
N ARG A 61 -13.04 21.93 0.22
CA ARG A 61 -12.52 22.66 1.39
C ARG A 61 -13.55 23.73 1.82
N PRO A 62 -13.79 23.95 3.12
CA PRO A 62 -13.22 23.26 4.28
C PRO A 62 -13.84 21.87 4.48
N GLY A 63 -13.02 20.84 4.69
CA GLY A 63 -13.48 19.44 4.80
C GLY A 63 -14.34 19.14 6.04
N LYS A 64 -14.44 20.08 6.97
CA LYS A 64 -15.39 20.13 8.08
C LYS A 64 -15.81 21.59 8.26
N VAL A 65 -17.06 21.94 7.99
CA VAL A 65 -17.69 23.10 8.61
C VAL A 65 -18.33 22.58 9.89
N GLN A 66 -17.65 22.69 11.02
CA GLN A 66 -18.37 22.75 12.28
C GLN A 66 -19.02 24.12 12.29
N ALA A 67 -20.26 24.20 11.79
CA ALA A 67 -21.13 25.28 12.20
C ALA A 67 -21.23 25.14 13.72
N MET A 68 -20.56 26.04 14.45
CA MET A 68 -20.86 26.25 15.86
C MET A 68 -22.37 26.40 15.94
N GLN A 69 -23.00 25.49 16.67
CA GLN A 69 -24.43 25.55 16.98
C GLN A 69 -24.67 26.90 17.67
N ALA A 70 -25.61 27.68 17.14
CA ALA A 70 -26.21 28.81 17.83
C ALA A 70 -27.45 28.31 18.58
#